data_AF-A0A4Q4KRE6-F1
#
_entry.id   AF-A0A4Q4KRE6-F1
#
_cell.length_a   1.000
_cell.length_b   1.000
_cell.length_c   1.000
_cell.angle_alpha   90.00
_cell.angle_beta   90.00
_cell.angle_gamma   90.00
#
_symmetry.space_group_name_H-M   'P 1'
#
loop_
_entity.id
_entity.type
_entity.pdbx_description
1 polymer ?
#
loop_
_entity_poly.entity_id
_entity_poly.type
_entity_poly.pdbx_seq_one_letter_code
_entity_poly.pdbx_strand_id
1 'polypeptide(L)'
;MKNQILLITLSLLVLFVFSNCSNESSINSEKTVIKSSIININLKSEVENLVDLHCKAINVLRKVDKGDRTALSRSNAYRKEADKIARDLQNKYSSPDEQEEYTKAYQNALVNCPSVK
;
A
#
# COMPACT_ATOMS: atom_id res chain seq x y z
N MET A 1 29.62 19.93 41.28
CA MET A 1 29.17 20.48 39.97
C MET A 1 28.90 19.32 39.02
N LYS A 2 27.70 19.36 38.42
CA LYS A 2 27.21 18.68 37.20
C LYS A 2 26.91 17.16 37.23
N ASN A 3 25.73 16.86 36.67
CA ASN A 3 25.22 15.58 36.14
C ASN A 3 24.36 14.65 37.01
N GLN A 4 23.19 15.13 37.47
CA GLN A 4 22.07 14.24 37.88
C GLN A 4 20.66 14.75 37.51
N ILE A 5 20.54 15.85 36.74
CA ILE A 5 19.22 16.45 36.44
C ILE A 5 18.94 16.32 34.94
N LEU A 6 18.44 15.17 34.47
CA LEU A 6 17.70 15.12 33.19
C LEU A 6 16.94 13.81 32.87
N LEU A 7 16.47 13.02 33.85
CA LEU A 7 15.76 11.77 33.53
C LEU A 7 14.52 11.45 34.40
N ILE A 8 13.80 12.45 34.93
CA ILE A 8 12.57 12.19 35.72
C ILE A 8 11.39 13.10 35.37
N THR A 9 11.24 13.51 34.11
CA THR A 9 10.06 14.28 33.69
C THR A 9 9.60 13.92 32.28
N LEU A 10 9.04 12.72 32.10
CA LEU A 10 7.96 12.52 31.11
C LEU A 10 7.20 11.21 31.34
N SER A 11 6.60 11.08 32.53
CA SER A 11 5.53 10.12 32.78
C SER A 11 4.40 10.89 33.45
N LEU A 12 3.34 11.18 32.68
CA LEU A 12 1.93 11.41 33.08
C LEU A 12 1.24 12.28 32.00
N LEU A 13 0.35 11.66 31.22
CA LEU A 13 -0.82 12.19 30.48
C LEU A 13 -1.10 11.14 29.37
N VAL A 14 -2.19 10.38 29.25
CA VAL A 14 -3.57 10.48 29.74
C VAL A 14 -4.17 9.06 29.75
N LEU A 15 -4.61 8.58 30.91
CA LEU A 15 -5.77 7.69 31.03
C LEU A 15 -7.03 8.56 31.09
N PHE A 16 -8.19 8.00 30.74
CA PHE A 16 -9.53 8.60 30.52
C PHE A 16 -9.79 8.87 29.02
N VAL A 17 -10.80 8.29 28.35
CA VAL A 17 -12.17 8.00 28.78
C VAL A 17 -12.75 6.77 28.06
N PHE A 18 -13.38 5.87 28.84
CA PHE A 18 -14.34 4.88 28.37
C PHE A 18 -15.56 5.57 27.74
N SER A 19 -15.90 5.23 26.49
CA SER A 19 -17.28 5.37 26.01
C SER A 19 -17.82 3.97 25.74
N ASN A 20 -18.67 3.50 26.66
CA ASN A 20 -19.61 2.42 26.40
C ASN A 20 -20.52 2.82 25.23
N CYS A 21 -20.52 2.01 24.18
CA CYS A 21 -21.69 1.86 23.32
C CYS A 21 -22.01 0.37 23.21
N SER A 22 -22.63 -0.15 24.26
CA SER A 22 -23.58 -1.25 24.08
C SER A 22 -24.76 -0.68 23.32
N ASN A 23 -24.93 -1.09 22.06
CA ASN A 23 -26.25 -1.13 21.47
C ASN A 23 -26.43 -2.49 20.81
N GLU A 24 -27.18 -3.33 21.50
CA GLU A 24 -27.73 -4.57 20.96
C GLU A 24 -29.07 -4.20 20.30
N SER A 25 -29.16 -4.34 18.98
CA SER A 25 -30.43 -4.69 18.35
C SER A 25 -30.22 -5.39 17.02
N SER A 26 -30.92 -6.51 16.91
CA SER A 26 -30.95 -7.58 15.92
C SER A 26 -31.14 -7.21 14.44
N ILE A 27 -30.42 -7.95 13.59
CA ILE A 27 -30.89 -8.76 12.45
C ILE A 27 -31.98 -8.14 11.54
N ASN A 28 -31.63 -7.88 10.27
CA ASN A 28 -32.36 -8.43 9.12
C ASN A 28 -31.58 -8.32 7.80
N SER A 29 -31.15 -9.50 7.34
CA SER A 29 -30.96 -10.06 5.99
C SER A 29 -30.67 -9.22 4.73
N GLU A 30 -29.78 -9.85 3.94
CA GLU A 30 -29.73 -9.92 2.47
C GLU A 30 -29.02 -8.81 1.68
N LYS A 31 -27.67 -8.85 1.64
CA LYS A 31 -26.90 -8.75 0.36
C LYS A 31 -25.39 -9.03 0.50
N THR A 32 -24.97 -10.08 1.19
CA THR A 32 -23.53 -10.33 1.46
C THR A 32 -23.10 -11.72 1.05
N VAL A 33 -23.01 -12.01 -0.25
CA VAL A 33 -22.22 -13.19 -0.70
C VAL A 33 -21.42 -12.95 -2.00
N ILE A 34 -21.78 -11.99 -2.87
CA ILE A 34 -21.15 -11.90 -4.21
C ILE A 34 -20.08 -10.78 -4.33
N LYS A 35 -20.01 -9.83 -3.39
CA LYS A 35 -19.11 -8.66 -3.51
C LYS A 35 -17.63 -8.98 -3.29
N SER A 36 -17.31 -9.83 -2.32
CA SER A 36 -15.92 -10.06 -1.87
C SER A 36 -15.03 -10.71 -2.94
N SER A 37 -15.53 -11.72 -3.67
CA SER A 37 -14.70 -12.45 -4.65
C SER A 37 -14.37 -11.63 -5.90
N ILE A 38 -15.31 -10.81 -6.40
CA ILE A 38 -15.10 -9.96 -7.58
C ILE A 38 -14.17 -8.78 -7.24
N ILE A 39 -14.30 -8.20 -6.04
CA ILE A 39 -13.39 -7.15 -5.54
C ILE A 39 -11.95 -7.68 -5.48
N ASN A 40 -11.76 -8.91 -5.00
CA ASN A 40 -10.45 -9.52 -4.82
C ASN A 40 -9.73 -9.80 -6.16
N ILE A 41 -10.47 -10.27 -7.18
CA ILE A 41 -9.91 -10.51 -8.53
C ILE A 41 -9.49 -9.19 -9.20
N ASN A 42 -10.32 -8.16 -9.09
CA ASN A 42 -10.03 -6.86 -9.73
C ASN A 42 -8.84 -6.17 -9.06
N LEU A 43 -8.82 -6.15 -7.72
CA LEU A 43 -7.71 -5.61 -6.93
C LEU A 43 -6.39 -6.29 -7.30
N LYS A 44 -6.38 -7.62 -7.36
CA LYS A 44 -5.18 -8.39 -7.72
C LYS A 44 -4.64 -7.97 -9.10
N SER A 45 -5.49 -7.93 -10.13
CA SER A 45 -5.04 -7.58 -11.48
C SER A 45 -4.55 -6.13 -11.59
N GLU A 46 -5.23 -5.19 -10.92
CA GLU A 46 -4.83 -3.79 -10.90
C GLU A 46 -3.48 -3.59 -10.19
N VAL A 47 -3.27 -4.31 -9.08
CA VAL A 47 -2.02 -4.30 -8.33
C VAL A 47 -0.88 -4.98 -9.10
N GLU A 48 -1.15 -6.08 -9.80
CA GLU A 48 -0.17 -6.73 -10.68
C GLU A 48 0.29 -5.79 -11.79
N ASN A 49 -0.62 -5.01 -12.38
CA ASN A 49 -0.27 -4.01 -13.39
C ASN A 49 0.60 -2.87 -12.81
N LEU A 50 0.26 -2.40 -11.61
CA LEU A 50 1.07 -1.41 -10.89
C LEU A 50 2.50 -1.94 -10.65
N VAL A 51 2.62 -3.16 -10.15
CA VAL A 51 3.92 -3.77 -9.88
C VAL A 51 4.70 -4.01 -11.18
N ASP A 52 4.05 -4.47 -12.25
CA ASP A 52 4.70 -4.65 -13.55
C ASP A 52 5.34 -3.35 -14.07
N LEU A 53 4.67 -2.20 -13.90
CA LEU A 53 5.26 -0.89 -14.24
C LEU A 53 6.49 -0.55 -13.38
N HIS A 54 6.44 -0.82 -12.07
CA HIS A 54 7.61 -0.67 -11.20
C HIS A 54 8.76 -1.59 -11.63
N CYS A 55 8.48 -2.86 -11.98
CA CYS A 55 9.48 -3.79 -12.47
C CYS A 55 10.07 -3.33 -13.81
N LYS A 56 9.24 -2.86 -14.75
CA LYS A 56 9.68 -2.29 -16.04
C LYS A 56 10.61 -1.10 -15.82
N ALA A 57 10.27 -0.19 -14.91
CA ALA A 57 11.10 0.96 -14.59
C ALA A 57 12.51 0.56 -14.11
N ILE A 58 12.59 -0.45 -13.24
CA ILE A 58 13.87 -0.96 -12.72
C ILE A 58 14.65 -1.70 -13.82
N ASN A 59 13.98 -2.57 -14.57
CA ASN A 59 14.60 -3.41 -15.59
C ASN A 59 15.16 -2.60 -16.76
N VAL A 60 14.55 -1.46 -17.10
CA VAL A 60 15.13 -0.52 -18.08
C VAL A 60 16.49 0.01 -17.62
N LEU A 61 16.65 0.32 -16.33
CA LEU A 61 17.90 0.84 -15.79
C LEU A 61 18.96 -0.25 -15.57
N ARG A 62 18.54 -1.47 -15.26
CA ARG A 62 19.47 -2.60 -15.02
C ARG A 62 20.17 -3.11 -16.29
N LYS A 63 19.59 -2.90 -17.47
CA LYS A 63 20.09 -3.41 -18.75
C LYS A 63 21.01 -2.45 -19.49
N VAL A 64 21.26 -1.26 -18.95
CA VAL A 64 21.99 -0.20 -19.65
C VAL A 64 23.25 0.20 -18.90
N ASP A 65 24.25 0.61 -19.66
CA ASP A 65 25.45 1.21 -19.11
C ASP A 65 25.13 2.56 -18.44
N LYS A 66 25.97 2.94 -17.47
CA LYS A 66 25.79 4.19 -16.72
C LYS A 66 25.71 5.39 -17.68
N GLY A 67 24.70 6.24 -17.48
CA GLY A 67 24.57 7.50 -18.21
C GLY A 67 23.67 7.46 -19.44
N ASP A 68 23.00 6.34 -19.74
CA ASP A 68 21.98 6.30 -20.79
C ASP A 68 20.74 7.13 -20.39
N ARG A 69 20.69 8.36 -20.92
CA ARG A 69 19.60 9.33 -20.71
C ARG A 69 18.27 8.84 -21.28
N THR A 70 18.29 8.03 -22.33
CA THR A 70 17.08 7.47 -22.96
C THR A 70 16.47 6.40 -22.07
N ALA A 71 17.30 5.53 -21.49
CA ALA A 71 16.86 4.55 -20.50
C ALA A 71 16.33 5.24 -19.23
N LEU A 72 17.00 6.29 -18.75
CA LEU A 72 16.51 7.08 -17.63
C LEU A 72 15.13 7.70 -17.92
N SER A 73 14.96 8.29 -19.11
CA SER A 73 13.68 8.86 -19.54
C SER A 73 12.56 7.81 -19.58
N ARG A 74 12.82 6.63 -20.17
CA ARG A 74 11.86 5.51 -20.21
C ARG A 74 11.52 4.98 -18.82
N SER A 75 12.51 4.83 -17.95
CA SER A 75 12.30 4.45 -16.55
C SER A 75 11.38 5.44 -15.82
N ASN A 76 11.64 6.74 -16.00
CA ASN A 76 10.82 7.79 -15.42
C ASN A 76 9.38 7.81 -15.96
N ALA A 77 9.18 7.48 -17.24
CA ALA A 77 7.84 7.35 -17.82
C ALA A 77 7.04 6.23 -17.12
N TYR A 78 7.62 5.04 -16.96
CA TYR A 78 6.99 3.94 -16.23
C TYR A 78 6.71 4.29 -14.77
N ARG A 79 7.65 4.97 -14.08
CA ARG A 79 7.45 5.43 -12.70
C ARG A 79 6.28 6.40 -12.59
N LYS A 80 6.18 7.35 -13.52
CA LYS A 80 5.09 8.34 -13.52
C LYS A 80 3.72 7.68 -13.73
N GLU A 81 3.66 6.68 -14.61
CA GLU A 81 2.44 5.89 -14.83
C GLU A 81 2.09 5.06 -13.59
N ALA A 82 3.08 4.39 -12.99
CA ALA A 82 2.91 3.65 -11.75
C ALA A 82 2.41 4.56 -10.61
N ASP A 83 3.00 5.74 -10.43
CA ASP A 83 2.58 6.71 -9.40
C ASP A 83 1.14 7.19 -9.61
N LYS A 84 0.70 7.30 -10.87
CA LYS A 84 -0.69 7.65 -11.18
C LYS A 84 -1.63 6.52 -10.75
N ILE A 85 -1.35 5.29 -11.18
CA ILE A 85 -2.15 4.12 -10.83
C ILE A 85 -2.16 3.90 -9.31
N ALA A 86 -1.02 4.05 -8.63
CA ALA A 86 -0.93 3.93 -7.18
C ALA A 86 -1.85 4.92 -6.46
N ARG A 87 -1.91 6.18 -6.91
CA ARG A 87 -2.87 7.17 -6.37
C ARG A 87 -4.31 6.79 -6.65
N ASP A 88 -4.62 6.35 -7.87
CA ASP A 88 -5.97 5.95 -8.25
C ASP A 88 -6.44 4.75 -7.40
N LEU A 89 -5.57 3.77 -7.16
CA LEU A 89 -5.85 2.61 -6.32
C LEU A 89 -5.97 2.98 -4.83
N GLN A 90 -5.10 3.84 -4.29
CA GLN A 90 -5.21 4.31 -2.91
C GLN A 90 -6.53 5.07 -2.66
N ASN A 91 -6.98 5.85 -3.65
CA ASN A 91 -8.26 6.54 -3.57
C ASN A 91 -9.45 5.59 -3.72
N LYS A 92 -9.30 4.54 -4.55
CA LYS A 92 -10.34 3.53 -4.80
C LYS A 92 -10.53 2.57 -3.60
N TYR A 93 -9.42 2.22 -2.93
CA TYR A 93 -9.34 1.29 -1.81
C TYR A 93 -8.99 2.05 -0.52
N SER A 94 -9.89 2.95 -0.10
CA SER A 94 -9.60 3.92 0.96
C SER A 94 -9.98 3.46 2.37
N SER A 95 -10.78 2.39 2.50
CA SER A 95 -11.14 1.87 3.82
C SER A 95 -9.99 1.07 4.45
N PRO A 96 -9.91 0.97 5.80
CA PRO A 96 -8.84 0.23 6.46
C PRO A 96 -8.69 -1.23 5.98
N ASP A 97 -9.81 -1.94 5.83
CA ASP A 97 -9.80 -3.35 5.39
C ASP A 97 -9.31 -3.48 3.93
N GLU A 98 -9.75 -2.58 3.05
CA GLU A 98 -9.31 -2.56 1.65
C GLU A 98 -7.82 -2.17 1.52
N GLN A 99 -7.32 -1.30 2.38
CA GLN A 99 -5.89 -0.95 2.43
C GLN A 99 -5.03 -2.12 2.88
N GLU A 100 -5.53 -2.94 3.82
CA GLU A 100 -4.86 -4.18 4.23
C GLU A 100 -4.82 -5.18 3.07
N GLU A 101 -5.94 -5.38 2.36
CA GLU A 101 -6.00 -6.24 1.18
C GLU A 101 -5.10 -5.74 0.05
N TYR A 102 -5.10 -4.43 -0.21
CA TYR A 102 -4.20 -3.79 -1.19
C TYR A 102 -2.73 -4.04 -0.84
N THR A 103 -2.36 -3.85 0.44
CA THR A 103 -0.98 -4.06 0.90
C THR A 103 -0.55 -5.51 0.72
N LYS A 104 -1.42 -6.48 1.07
CA LYS A 104 -1.17 -7.91 0.87
C LYS A 104 -1.01 -8.24 -0.62
N ALA A 105 -1.93 -7.76 -1.46
CA ALA A 105 -1.86 -7.97 -2.91
C ALA A 105 -0.56 -7.39 -3.49
N TYR A 106 -0.16 -6.20 -3.04
CA TYR A 106 1.04 -5.52 -3.52
C TYR A 106 2.31 -6.28 -3.13
N GLN A 107 2.41 -6.72 -1.88
CA GLN A 107 3.53 -7.55 -1.42
C GLN A 107 3.62 -8.87 -2.19
N ASN A 108 2.49 -9.54 -2.44
CA ASN A 108 2.46 -10.77 -3.22
C ASN A 108 2.89 -10.55 -4.68
N ALA A 109 2.46 -9.46 -5.30
CA ALA A 109 2.82 -9.14 -6.68
C ALA A 109 4.31 -8.79 -6.82
N LEU A 110 4.94 -8.15 -5.82
CA LEU A 110 6.38 -7.82 -5.84
C LEU A 110 7.28 -9.05 -5.98
N VAL A 111 6.86 -10.20 -5.45
CA VAL A 111 7.61 -11.48 -5.59
C VAL A 111 7.75 -11.87 -7.07
N ASN A 112 6.81 -11.47 -7.92
CA ASN A 112 6.77 -11.81 -9.33
C ASN A 112 7.49 -10.78 -10.23
N CYS A 113 8.19 -9.79 -9.68
CA CYS A 113 9.00 -8.90 -10.52
C CYS A 113 9.99 -9.76 -11.32
N PRO A 114 9.91 -9.80 -12.66
CA PRO A 114 10.79 -10.64 -13.45
C PRO A 114 12.23 -10.15 -13.26
N SER A 115 13.02 -10.94 -12.54
CA SER A 115 14.46 -10.85 -12.59
C SER A 115 14.88 -11.20 -14.02
N VAL A 116 15.63 -10.31 -14.64
CA VAL A 116 16.21 -10.55 -15.96
C VAL A 116 17.05 -11.82 -15.85
N LYS A 117 16.59 -12.91 -16.49
CA LYS A 117 17.45 -14.05 -16.82
C LYS A 117 18.51 -13.60 -17.82
#